data_AF-A0A4Q3A7Q7-F1
#
_entry.id   AF-A0A4Q3A7Q7-F1
#
_cell.length_a   1.000
_cell.length_b   1.000
_cell.length_c   1.000
_cell.angle_alpha   90.00
_cell.angle_beta   90.00
_cell.angle_gamma   90.00
#
_symmetry.space_group_name_H-M   'P 1'
#
loop_
_entity.id
_entity.type
_entity.pdbx_description
1 polymer ?
#
loop_
_entity_poly.entity_id
_entity_poly.type
_entity_poly.pdbx_seq_one_letter_code
_entity_poly.pdbx_strand_id
1 'polypeptide(L)' 'MKPILRILLWIAISLLGAIAVGVAAFQRGEPVNALWLVVAGVCTFAVAYRFYSAWLVAKVLTIDDRRAPAAVTCN' A
#
# COMPACT_ATOMS: atom_id res chain seq x y z
N MET A 1 18.70 8.30 5.45
CA MET A 1 17.65 9.13 6.09
C MET A 1 17.46 8.66 7.52
N LYS A 2 17.48 9.56 8.51
CA LYS A 2 17.36 9.19 9.94
C LYS A 2 16.09 8.33 10.13
N PRO A 3 16.14 7.18 10.83
CA PRO A 3 15.02 6.22 10.90
C PRO A 3 13.74 6.87 11.44
N ILE A 4 13.88 7.85 12.31
CA ILE A 4 12.81 8.70 12.86
C ILE A 4 12.03 9.45 11.77
N LEU A 5 12.70 10.01 10.76
CA LEU A 5 12.04 10.79 9.71
C LEU A 5 11.09 9.90 8.87
N ARG A 6 11.50 8.66 8.63
CA ARG A 6 10.70 7.67 7.90
C ARG A 6 9.45 7.29 8.69
N ILE A 7 9.58 7.09 10.01
CA ILE A 7 8.44 6.76 10.88
C ILE A 7 7.44 7.91 10.90
N LEU A 8 7.91 9.15 11.09
CA LEU A 8 7.08 10.36 11.06
C LEU A 8 6.29 10.50 9.75
N LEU A 9 6.94 10.23 8.62
CA LEU A 9 6.30 10.30 7.30
C LEU A 9 5.18 9.27 7.13
N TRP A 10 5.40 8.02 7.58
CA TRP A 10 4.36 6.99 7.54
C TRP A 10 3.20 7.27 8.52
N ILE A 11 3.48 7.84 9.69
CA ILE A 11 2.45 8.29 10.63
C ILE A 11 1.59 9.38 9.98
N ALA A 12 2.22 10.37 9.34
CA ALA A 12 1.51 11.46 8.68
C ALA A 12 0.59 10.93 7.56
N ILE A 13 1.07 9.99 6.72
CA ILE A 13 0.28 9.38 5.64
C ILE A 13 -0.94 8.62 6.20
N SER A 14 -0.74 7.81 7.24
CA SER A 14 -1.85 7.06 7.87
C SER A 14 -2.87 8.00 8.51
N LEU A 15 -2.41 9.05 9.19
CA LEU A 15 -3.30 10.04 9.83
C LEU A 15 -4.12 10.79 8.78
N LEU A 16 -3.49 11.21 7.68
CA LEU A 16 -4.17 11.88 6.57
C LEU A 16 -5.25 10.99 5.93
N GLY A 17 -4.96 9.70 5.78
CA GLY A 17 -5.93 8.71 5.28
C GLY A 17 -7.12 8.51 6.23
N ALA A 18 -6.86 8.40 7.53
CA ALA A 18 -7.91 8.27 8.55
C ALA A 18 -8.82 9.50 8.59
N ILE A 19 -8.24 10.70 8.49
CA ILE A 19 -8.99 11.96 8.43
C ILE A 19 -9.82 12.02 7.15
N ALA A 20 -9.26 11.64 6.00
CA ALA A 20 -9.99 11.66 4.73
C ALA A 20 -11.21 10.74 4.74
N VAL A 21 -11.06 9.53 5.29
CA VAL A 21 -12.18 8.60 5.47
C VAL A 21 -13.19 9.11 6.49
N GLY A 22 -12.73 9.70 7.61
CA GLY A 22 -13.59 10.30 8.62
C GLY A 22 -14.44 11.44 8.06
N VAL A 23 -13.83 12.37 7.33
CA VAL A 23 -14.54 13.50 6.68
C VAL A 23 -15.56 12.99 5.66
N ALA A 24 -15.20 11.98 4.85
CA ALA A 24 -16.13 11.37 3.90
C ALA A 24 -17.33 10.70 4.60
N ALA A 25 -17.14 10.14 5.81
CA ALA A 25 -18.21 9.48 6.55
C ALA A 25 -19.18 10.45 7.25
N PHE A 26 -18.70 11.59 7.74
CA PHE A 26 -19.52 12.60 8.44
C PHE A 26 -20.32 13.51 7.48
N GLN A 27 -19.89 13.66 6.22
CA GLN A 27 -20.64 14.41 5.22
C GLN A 27 -21.80 13.58 4.64
N ARG A 28 -22.87 13.44 5.44
CA ARG A 28 -24.15 12.84 5.02
C ARG A 28 -25.16 13.94 4.73
N GLY A 29 -25.41 14.24 3.46
CA GLY A 29 -26.46 15.19 3.04
C GLY A 29 -26.10 16.07 1.84
N GLU A 30 -24.81 16.22 1.54
CA GLU A 30 -24.26 16.95 0.39
C GLU A 30 -23.47 15.97 -0.51
N PRO A 31 -23.29 16.24 -1.82
CA PRO A 31 -22.43 15.43 -2.66
C PRO A 31 -21.01 15.40 -2.07
N VAL A 32 -20.59 14.22 -1.62
CA VAL A 32 -19.25 14.04 -1.03
C VAL A 32 -18.21 14.43 -2.09
N ASN A 33 -17.36 15.41 -1.75
CA ASN A 33 -16.29 15.84 -2.65
C ASN A 33 -15.38 14.65 -2.98
N ALA A 34 -15.32 14.31 -4.27
CA ALA A 34 -14.56 13.18 -4.81
C ALA A 34 -13.08 13.20 -4.40
N LEU A 35 -12.52 14.39 -4.12
CA LEU A 35 -11.15 14.55 -3.63
C LEU A 35 -10.89 13.74 -2.35
N TRP A 36 -11.84 13.69 -1.41
CA TRP A 36 -11.66 12.95 -0.16
C TRP A 36 -11.56 11.44 -0.39
N LEU A 37 -12.32 10.92 -1.34
CA LEU A 37 -12.26 9.51 -1.72
C LEU A 37 -10.94 9.17 -2.42
N VAL A 38 -10.46 10.05 -3.31
CA VAL A 38 -9.15 9.88 -3.96
C VAL A 38 -8.03 9.90 -2.94
N VAL A 39 -8.02 10.87 -2.02
CA VAL A 39 -7.00 10.98 -0.96
C VAL A 39 -7.03 9.75 -0.05
N ALA A 40 -8.21 9.30 0.38
CA ALA A 40 -8.38 8.08 1.16
C ALA A 40 -7.83 6.84 0.42
N GLY A 41 -8.14 6.72 -0.86
CA GLY A 41 -7.64 5.65 -1.73
C GLY A 41 -6.12 5.65 -1.87
N VAL A 42 -5.51 6.81 -2.14
CA VAL A 42 -4.06 6.97 -2.28
C VAL A 42 -3.34 6.65 -0.98
N CYS A 43 -3.82 7.15 0.16
CA CYS A 43 -3.25 6.82 1.47
C CYS A 43 -3.31 5.31 1.77
N THR A 44 -4.46 4.69 1.50
CA THR A 44 -4.63 3.24 1.71
C THR A 44 -3.72 2.43 0.78
N PHE A 45 -3.62 2.82 -0.49
CA PHE A 45 -2.75 2.19 -1.47
C PHE A 45 -1.27 2.32 -1.09
N ALA A 46 -0.82 3.48 -0.60
CA ALA A 46 0.55 3.67 -0.15
C ALA A 46 0.91 2.72 1.01
N VAL A 47 0.02 2.58 1.99
CA VAL A 47 0.20 1.66 3.12
C VAL A 47 0.23 0.21 2.62
N ALA A 48 -0.73 -0.18 1.78
CA ALA A 48 -0.79 -1.52 1.19
C ALA A 48 0.48 -1.83 0.38
N TYR A 49 0.94 -0.91 -0.46
CA TYR A 49 2.15 -1.05 -1.27
C TYR A 49 3.37 -1.32 -0.39
N ARG A 50 3.51 -0.64 0.76
CA ARG A 50 4.64 -0.86 1.67
C ARG A 50 4.68 -2.29 2.25
N PHE A 51 3.55 -2.83 2.68
CA PHE A 51 3.52 -4.18 3.26
C PHE A 51 3.52 -5.27 2.18
N TYR A 52 2.80 -5.04 1.09
CA TYR A 52 2.65 -5.99 -0.01
C TYR A 52 3.93 -6.13 -0.83
N SER A 53 4.68 -5.05 -1.06
CA SER A 53 5.97 -5.11 -1.79
C SER A 53 6.99 -6.02 -1.11
N ALA A 54 7.08 -5.98 0.23
CA ALA A 54 7.97 -6.86 0.98
C ALA A 54 7.56 -8.33 0.86
N TRP A 55 6.26 -8.63 0.93
CA TRP A 55 5.75 -9.99 0.73
C TRP A 55 5.99 -10.47 -0.71
N LEU A 56 5.74 -9.62 -1.70
CA LEU A 56 5.91 -9.94 -3.11
C LEU A 56 7.36 -10.28 -3.45
N VAL A 57 8.32 -9.53 -2.89
CA VAL A 57 9.75 -9.84 -3.03
C VAL A 57 10.09 -11.17 -2.36
N ALA A 58 9.61 -11.40 -1.14
CA ALA A 58 9.96 -12.60 -0.38
C ALA A 58 9.32 -13.88 -0.92
N LYS A 59 8.12 -13.80 -1.51
CA LYS A 59 7.33 -14.98 -1.87
C LYS A 59 7.26 -15.25 -3.36
N VAL A 60 7.17 -14.21 -4.19
CA VAL A 60 6.94 -14.34 -5.63
C VAL A 60 8.22 -14.13 -6.43
N LEU A 61 9.00 -13.10 -6.09
CA LEU A 61 10.23 -12.76 -6.82
C LEU A 61 11.47 -13.48 -6.28
N THR A 62 11.31 -14.35 -5.27
CA THR A 62 12.43 -15.14 -4.76
C THR A 62 12.86 -16.13 -5.83
N ILE A 63 14.14 -16.09 -6.21
CA ILE A 63 14.74 -17.05 -7.12
C ILE A 63 14.93 -18.35 -6.32
N ASP A 64 14.23 -19.39 -6.75
CA ASP A 64 14.35 -20.73 -6.19
C ASP A 64 15.31 -21.54 -7.06
N ASP A 65 16.55 -21.69 -6.59
CA ASP A 65 17.59 -22.48 -7.27
C ASP A 65 17.22 -23.98 -7.37
N ARG A 66 16.24 -24.46 -6.61
CA ARG A 66 15.75 -25.84 -6.69
C ARG A 66 14.64 -26.02 -7.72
N ARG A 67 14.10 -24.92 -8.27
CA ARG A 67 13.07 -24.98 -9.29
C ARG A 67 13.71 -25.25 -10.64
N ALA A 68 13.51 -26.45 -11.15
CA ALA A 68 13.96 -26.86 -12.47
C ALA A 68 13.43 -25.86 -13.54
N PRO A 69 14.31 -25.23 -14.34
CA PRO A 69 13.88 -24.32 -15.41
C PRO A 69 13.08 -25.09 -16.46
N ALA A 70 12.15 -24.42 -17.14
CA ALA A 70 11.23 -25.05 -18.10
C ALA A 70 11.94 -25.88 -19.19
N ALA A 71 13.21 -25.57 -19.50
CA ALA A 71 14.04 -26.29 -20.45
C ALA A 71 14.37 -27.75 -20.07
N VAL A 72 14.34 -28.12 -18.78
CA VAL A 72 14.64 -29.50 -18.33
C VAL A 72 13.39 -30.37 -18.12
N THR A 73 12.19 -29.79 -18.16
CA THR A 73 10.92 -30.52 -17.96
C THR A 73 10.24 -30.97 -19.26
N CYS A 74 10.76 -30.59 -20.43
CA CYS A 74 10.27 -31.06 -21.72
C CYS A 74 10.96 -32.37 -22.09
N ASN A 75 10.44 -33.50 -21.60
CA ASN A 75 10.72 -34.84 -22.12
C ASN A 75 9.40 -35.60 -22.25
#